data_AF-A0A529C3N7-F1
#
_entry.id   AF-A0A529C3N7-F1
#
_cell.length_a   1.000
_cell.length_b   1.000
_cell.length_c   1.000
_cell.angle_alpha   90.00
_cell.angle_beta   90.00
_cell.angle_gamma   90.00
#
_symmetry.space_group_name_H-M   'P 1'
#
loop_
_entity.id
_entity.type
_entity.pdbx_description
1 polymer ?
#
loop_
_entity_poly.entity_id
_entity_poly.type
_entity_poly.pdbx_seq_one_letter_code
_entity_poly.pdbx_strand_id
1 'polypeptide(L)' 'FRDFEVGENRIFYSLAALKGVGDAAVEHIVDTRGEKPFKSLADFCERVDPKIVGKRVFESLIMAGALDCFGHD' A
#
# COMPACT_ATOMS: atom_id res chain seq x y z
N PHE A 1 -2.04 0.51 -17.01
CA PHE A 1 -1.16 1.67 -16.75
C PHE A 1 -1.22 1.91 -15.25
N ARG A 2 -0.12 2.33 -14.63
CA ARG A 2 -0.02 2.46 -13.17
C ARG A 2 -0.54 3.85 -12.80
N ASP A 3 -1.82 3.95 -12.47
CA ASP A 3 -2.50 5.25 -12.38
C ASP A 3 -2.03 6.05 -11.17
N PHE A 4 -1.71 7.32 -11.41
CA PHE A 4 -1.38 8.33 -10.41
C PHE A 4 -2.62 9.21 -10.16
N GLU A 5 -2.83 9.62 -8.92
CA GLU A 5 -3.96 10.49 -8.56
C GLU A 5 -3.50 11.91 -8.25
N VAL A 6 -4.33 12.90 -8.54
CA VAL A 6 -4.07 14.32 -8.27
C VAL A 6 -4.96 14.78 -7.11
N GLY A 7 -4.34 15.35 -6.09
CA GLY A 7 -5.02 16.04 -5.00
C GLY A 7 -4.78 17.55 -5.06
N GLU A 8 -5.37 18.29 -4.12
CA GLU A 8 -5.15 19.72 -4.01
C GLU A 8 -3.67 20.01 -3.74
N ASN A 9 -2.99 20.59 -4.74
CA ASN A 9 -1.56 20.91 -4.77
C ASN A 9 -0.60 19.73 -4.49
N ARG A 10 -1.00 18.49 -4.83
CA ARG A 10 -0.15 17.31 -4.66
C ARG A 10 -0.47 16.21 -5.67
N ILE A 11 0.50 15.34 -5.92
CA ILE A 11 0.31 14.11 -6.72
C ILE A 11 0.50 12.93 -5.79
N PHE A 12 -0.47 12.02 -5.74
CA PHE A 12 -0.36 10.76 -5.02
C PHE A 12 0.34 9.73 -5.91
N TYR A 13 1.46 9.21 -5.39
CA TYR A 13 2.25 8.22 -6.10
C TYR A 13 1.52 6.87 -6.14
N SER A 14 1.52 6.22 -7.31
CA SER A 14 0.85 4.93 -7.49
C SER A 14 1.61 3.82 -6.76
N LEU A 15 0.91 2.99 -5.97
CA LEU A 15 1.51 1.77 -5.40
C LEU A 15 2.00 0.81 -6.49
N ALA A 16 1.30 0.77 -7.63
CA ALA A 16 1.70 -0.05 -8.76
C ALA A 16 3.03 0.43 -9.37
N ALA A 17 3.40 1.71 -9.20
CA ALA A 17 4.69 2.24 -9.66
C ALA A 17 5.88 1.82 -8.81
N LEU A 18 5.66 1.25 -7.63
CA LEU A 18 6.74 0.80 -6.75
C LEU A 18 7.43 -0.45 -7.28
N LYS A 19 8.76 -0.43 -7.31
CA LYS A 19 9.57 -1.59 -7.72
C LYS A 19 9.37 -2.71 -6.70
N GLY A 20 8.90 -3.88 -7.17
CA GLY A 20 8.69 -5.04 -6.30
C GLY A 20 7.27 -5.14 -5.73
N VAL A 21 6.40 -4.18 -6.01
CA VAL A 21 4.96 -4.26 -5.77
C VAL A 21 4.29 -4.60 -7.11
N GLY A 22 3.69 -5.79 -7.19
CA GLY A 22 2.98 -6.26 -8.39
C GLY A 22 1.50 -5.87 -8.37
N ASP A 23 0.85 -5.89 -9.53
CA ASP A 23 -0.54 -5.45 -9.69
C ASP A 23 -1.51 -6.24 -8.78
N ALA A 24 -1.31 -7.55 -8.64
CA ALA A 24 -2.11 -8.39 -7.73
C ALA A 24 -2.03 -7.94 -6.25
N ALA A 25 -0.88 -7.43 -5.81
CA ALA A 25 -0.75 -6.90 -4.46
C ALA A 25 -1.48 -5.56 -4.31
N VAL A 26 -1.46 -4.71 -5.34
CA VAL A 26 -2.17 -3.43 -5.35
C VAL A 26 -3.68 -3.65 -5.33
N GLU A 27 -4.20 -4.49 -6.23
CA GLU A 27 -5.61 -4.87 -6.28
C GLU A 27 -6.06 -5.42 -4.92
N HIS A 28 -5.31 -6.38 -4.37
CA HIS A 28 -5.61 -6.95 -3.05
C HIS A 28 -5.64 -5.89 -1.94
N ILE A 29 -4.69 -4.96 -1.90
CA ILE A 29 -4.65 -3.90 -0.89
C ILE A 29 -5.85 -2.95 -1.03
N VAL A 30 -6.19 -2.55 -2.26
CA VAL A 30 -7.32 -1.66 -2.54
C VAL A 30 -8.64 -2.31 -2.16
N ASP A 31 -8.85 -3.57 -2.58
CA ASP A 31 -10.06 -4.35 -2.27
C ASP A 31 -10.18 -4.62 -0.76
N THR A 32 -9.07 -4.99 -0.12
CA THR A 32 -9.03 -5.23 1.33
C THR A 32 -9.32 -3.96 2.12
N ARG A 33 -8.82 -2.79 1.66
CA ARG A 33 -9.13 -1.49 2.27
C ARG A 33 -10.62 -1.18 2.14
N GLY A 34 -11.17 -1.34 0.94
CA GLY A 34 -12.52 -0.91 0.61
C GLY A 34 -12.77 0.54 1.06
N GLU A 35 -13.88 0.76 1.74
CA GLU A 35 -14.25 2.06 2.31
C GLU A 35 -13.65 2.33 3.69
N LYS A 36 -13.00 1.34 4.32
CA LYS A 36 -12.49 1.44 5.69
C LYS A 36 -10.96 1.55 5.71
N PRO A 37 -10.40 2.72 6.05
CA PRO A 37 -8.96 2.89 6.15
C PRO A 37 -8.31 1.88 7.10
N PHE A 38 -7.04 1.56 6.83
CA PHE A 38 -6.22 0.81 7.77
C PHE A 38 -5.95 1.66 9.00
N LYS A 39 -6.20 1.12 10.20
CA LYS A 39 -6.09 1.89 11.45
C LYS A 39 -4.67 1.97 12.00
N SER A 40 -3.86 0.95 11.70
CA SER A 40 -2.50 0.78 12.18
C SER A 40 -1.77 -0.22 11.29
N LEU A 41 -0.46 -0.35 11.47
CA LEU A 41 0.32 -1.39 10.81
C LEU A 41 -0.20 -2.81 11.15
N ALA A 42 -0.64 -3.02 12.40
CA ALA A 42 -1.24 -4.30 12.81
C ALA A 42 -2.57 -4.58 12.08
N ASP A 43 -3.46 -3.58 11.97
CA ASP A 43 -4.73 -3.72 11.22
C ASP A 43 -4.47 -3.99 9.72
N PHE A 44 -3.43 -3.39 9.14
CA PHE A 44 -3.00 -3.71 7.78
C PHE A 44 -2.56 -5.17 7.67
N CYS A 45 -1.64 -5.62 8.54
CA CYS A 45 -1.13 -6.99 8.55
C CYS A 45 -2.19 -8.05 8.80
N GLU A 46 -3.19 -7.78 9.64
CA GLU A 46 -4.30 -8.70 9.93
C GLU A 46 -5.28 -8.85 8.76
N ARG A 47 -5.43 -7.81 7.94
CA ARG A 47 -6.43 -7.78 6.86
C ARG A 47 -5.90 -8.29 5.53
N VAL A 48 -4.60 -8.13 5.23
CA VAL A 48 -4.03 -8.55 3.95
C VAL A 48 -3.67 -10.04 3.94
N ASP A 49 -3.75 -10.69 2.77
CA ASP A 49 -3.27 -12.07 2.62
C ASP A 49 -1.73 -12.07 2.49
N PRO A 50 -0.99 -12.68 3.43
CA PRO A 50 0.47 -12.72 3.40
C PRO A 50 1.05 -13.50 2.21
N LYS A 51 0.25 -14.31 1.51
CA LYS A 51 0.66 -14.97 0.26
C LYS A 51 0.70 -13.99 -0.92
N ILE A 52 -0.12 -12.95 -0.88
CA ILE A 52 -0.19 -11.91 -1.91
C ILE A 52 0.74 -10.75 -1.53
N VAL A 53 0.62 -10.26 -0.29
CA VAL A 53 1.46 -9.19 0.26
C VAL A 53 2.58 -9.82 1.10
N GLY A 54 3.54 -10.43 0.41
CA GLY A 54 4.69 -11.07 1.06
C GLY A 54 5.77 -10.08 1.52
N LYS A 55 6.81 -10.61 2.18
CA LYS A 55 7.94 -9.83 2.76
C LYS A 55 8.49 -8.76 1.81
N ARG A 56 8.77 -9.10 0.55
CA ARG A 56 9.33 -8.17 -0.44
C ARG A 56 8.40 -7.00 -0.75
N VAL A 57 7.10 -7.25 -0.79
CA VAL A 57 6.08 -6.21 -1.01
C VAL A 57 6.06 -5.29 0.20
N PHE A 58 6.01 -5.85 1.42
CA PHE A 58 6.09 -5.08 2.66
C PHE A 58 7.32 -4.18 2.73
N GLU A 59 8.52 -4.72 2.48
CA GLU A 59 9.76 -3.94 2.48
C GLU A 59 9.70 -2.81 1.44
N SER A 60 9.12 -3.07 0.26
CA SER A 60 8.98 -2.06 -0.79
C SER A 60 8.00 -0.94 -0.39
N LEU A 61 6.88 -1.30 0.27
CA LEU A 61 5.90 -0.33 0.78
C LEU A 61 6.50 0.55 1.89
N ILE A 62 7.24 -0.05 2.83
CA ILE A 62 7.91 0.66 3.92
C ILE A 62 8.96 1.63 3.36
N MET A 63 9.88 1.15 2.50
CA MET A 63 10.92 1.99 1.91
C MET A 63 10.38 3.14 1.05
N ALA A 64 9.18 2.98 0.49
CA ALA A 64 8.52 4.00 -0.31
C ALA A 64 7.74 5.03 0.53
N GLY A 65 7.65 4.85 1.84
CA GLY A 65 6.87 5.69 2.74
C GLY A 65 5.35 5.45 2.66
N ALA A 66 4.91 4.36 2.03
CA ALA A 66 3.48 4.07 1.84
C ALA A 66 2.75 3.75 3.15
N LEU A 67 3.50 3.44 4.22
CA LEU A 67 2.98 3.10 5.55
C LEU A 67 3.36 4.14 6.63
N ASP A 68 3.94 5.28 6.25
CA ASP A 68 4.40 6.33 7.18
C ASP A 68 3.24 6.97 7.97
N CYS A 69 2.02 6.87 7.45
CA CYS A 69 0.82 7.34 8.13
C CYS A 69 0.53 6.61 9.45
N PHE A 70 1.21 5.50 9.73
CA PHE A 70 1.11 4.78 11.00
C PHE A 70 2.09 5.29 12.08
N GLY A 71 3.01 6.20 11.75
CA GLY A 71 3.87 6.86 12.75
C GLY A 71 4.90 5.97 13.43
N HIS A 72 5.46 5.00 12.69
CA HIS A 72 6.57 4.17 13.14
C HIS A 72 7.86 4.60 12.43
N ASP A 73 8.92 4.84 13.18
CA ASP A 73 10.27 5.20 12.68
C ASP A 73 11.16 3.97 12.47
#